data_AF-A0A8E1W7Y6-F1
#
_entry.id   AF-A0A8E1W7Y6-F1
#
_cell.length_a   1.000
_cell.length_b   1.000
_cell.length_c   1.000
_cell.angle_alpha   90.00
_cell.angle_beta   90.00
_cell.angle_gamma   90.00
#
_symmetry.space_group_name_H-M   'P 1'
#
loop_
_entity.id
_entity.type
_entity.pdbx_description
1 polymer ?
#
loop_
_entity_poly.entity_id
_entity_poly.type
_entity_poly.pdbx_seq_one_letter_code
_entity_poly.pdbx_strand_id
1 'polypeptide(L)'
;MSTSALPERLEAALTAIRIDLDRYHAVIGDRIAEAASRGELEPLLTQTLYAELHAGIGNGRESNATLRRDRGLENALAAAIPHAGTTATAVLRQITTHQVLVEWDGVLVWLPSSTIDSPDLPVPGNPVQLRVPPARPGLSPGFLLVSSSRAVEFTRPPLRIYVHLTDPLAAVDAWQAVLARLEGADVAYQAKILVRPGQYPRRDALVVYLPPESAAASDIVTNAVEDLPGTGTTTSTFAERLAPGVARAWEPVDERFGFSGLVSATGDFYGAVAALVQFDVTDDTVFLSSRERILSALGQFARSTERSLVRVRDALMELRAIGHVRLVERGLRGAGVLDPYGQQAWADEMKQHLDDLDRWFEPRGSIERLIDSAAGAIHTLLGAIDRRYYANTRGSDLGSDFRQIARMIHVQPSDAAAYQVFSAAFGMWPASHPRRPAVEDIATAVLAADSTPDRADVTLREHDAGAQSSRRPRKIPDVAKVREAAEAQKMFELLRLSDLSADLITPGVVTLEHFTNLDAEHTTVLIELIEEAMVAFDASTGLGVAATLRCQLRLFVGEPGRKVTVQLAEGTLTAPDLRVEIRSLDADSHGKVEVA
;
A
#
# COMPACT_ATOMS: atom_id res chain seq x y z
N MET A 1 0.24 30.62 -32.24
CA MET A 1 0.94 29.38 -32.61
C MET A 1 2.43 29.61 -32.46
N SER A 2 2.99 29.34 -31.28
CA SER A 2 4.44 29.26 -31.10
C SER A 2 4.74 27.78 -30.97
N THR A 3 5.35 27.17 -31.99
CA THR A 3 5.97 25.86 -31.88
C THR A 3 7.06 25.99 -30.82
N SER A 4 6.74 25.61 -29.59
CA SER A 4 7.68 25.64 -28.46
C SER A 4 8.82 24.69 -28.78
N ALA A 5 9.95 25.23 -29.23
CA ALA A 5 11.20 24.49 -29.26
C ALA A 5 11.49 23.96 -27.85
N LEU A 6 11.94 22.72 -27.74
CA LEU A 6 12.36 22.16 -26.46
C LEU A 6 13.53 23.00 -25.91
N PRO A 7 13.67 23.13 -24.58
CA PRO A 7 14.85 23.76 -24.00
C PRO A 7 16.12 23.03 -24.46
N GLU A 8 17.16 23.77 -24.84
CA GLU A 8 18.42 23.24 -25.40
C GLU A 8 19.04 22.12 -24.52
N ARG A 9 19.02 22.29 -23.20
CA ARG A 9 19.50 21.27 -22.25
C ARG A 9 18.71 19.96 -22.31
N LEU A 10 17.39 20.06 -22.51
CA LEU A 10 16.53 18.89 -22.64
C LEU A 10 16.73 18.24 -24.01
N GLU A 11 16.84 19.01 -25.07
CA GLU A 11 17.13 18.51 -26.43
C GLU A 11 18.48 17.77 -26.50
N ALA A 12 19.53 18.34 -25.89
CA ALA A 12 20.83 17.72 -25.79
C ALA A 12 20.78 16.40 -25.00
N ALA A 13 20.05 16.36 -23.88
CA ALA A 13 19.87 15.14 -23.11
C ALA A 13 19.10 14.06 -23.88
N LEU A 14 18.04 14.45 -24.62
CA LEU A 14 17.26 13.52 -25.43
C LEU A 14 18.08 12.94 -26.59
N THR A 15 18.95 13.74 -27.20
CA THR A 15 19.83 13.31 -28.30
C THR A 15 20.90 12.33 -27.81
N ALA A 16 21.29 12.40 -26.54
CA ALA A 16 22.25 11.47 -25.94
C ALA A 16 21.63 10.09 -25.61
N ILE A 17 20.30 9.98 -25.53
CA ILE A 17 19.62 8.72 -25.22
C ILE A 17 19.58 7.84 -26.47
N ARG A 18 19.98 6.59 -26.32
CA ARG A 18 19.87 5.56 -27.38
C ARG A 18 18.91 4.48 -26.92
N ILE A 19 17.88 4.19 -27.72
CA ILE A 19 16.92 3.11 -27.45
C ILE A 19 16.93 2.15 -28.63
N ASP A 20 17.12 0.87 -28.33
CA ASP A 20 16.98 -0.26 -29.24
C ASP A 20 15.75 -1.06 -28.80
N LEU A 21 14.65 -0.89 -29.52
CA LEU A 21 13.38 -1.54 -29.20
C LEU A 21 13.36 -3.02 -29.59
N ASP A 22 14.21 -3.46 -30.51
CA ASP A 22 14.30 -4.87 -30.92
C ASP A 22 15.02 -5.70 -29.86
N ARG A 23 15.97 -5.08 -29.15
CA ARG A 23 16.73 -5.71 -28.06
C ARG A 23 16.23 -5.36 -26.66
N TYR A 24 15.16 -4.57 -26.58
CA TYR A 24 14.65 -3.99 -25.33
C TYR A 24 15.76 -3.40 -24.45
N HIS A 25 16.60 -2.59 -25.09
CA HIS A 25 17.82 -2.07 -24.52
C HIS A 25 17.90 -0.56 -24.69
N ALA A 26 18.36 0.17 -23.68
CA ALA A 26 18.57 1.61 -23.78
C ALA A 26 19.81 2.07 -23.01
N VAL A 27 20.43 3.11 -23.54
CA VAL A 27 21.58 3.80 -22.94
C VAL A 27 21.20 5.24 -22.64
N ILE A 28 21.32 5.63 -21.37
CA ILE A 28 20.93 6.95 -20.86
C ILE A 28 22.12 7.45 -20.02
N GLY A 29 22.93 8.35 -20.59
CA GLY A 29 24.21 8.72 -19.97
C GLY A 29 25.11 7.49 -19.80
N ASP A 30 25.56 7.25 -18.57
CA ASP A 30 26.38 6.08 -18.22
C ASP A 30 25.55 4.87 -17.79
N ARG A 31 24.21 4.94 -17.88
CA ARG A 31 23.29 3.87 -17.46
C ARG A 31 22.84 3.04 -18.64
N ILE A 32 22.72 1.74 -18.38
CA ILE A 32 22.16 0.76 -19.30
C ILE A 32 20.87 0.22 -18.68
N ALA A 33 19.79 0.26 -19.45
CA ALA A 33 18.50 -0.35 -19.14
C ALA A 33 18.28 -1.51 -20.12
N GLU A 34 18.18 -2.73 -19.62
CA GLU A 34 17.95 -3.94 -20.42
C GLU A 34 16.79 -4.72 -19.81
N ALA A 35 15.86 -5.19 -20.65
CA ALA A 35 14.62 -5.86 -20.23
C ALA A 35 14.29 -7.05 -21.13
N ALA A 36 13.42 -7.97 -20.66
CA ALA A 36 13.01 -9.12 -21.46
C ALA A 36 11.82 -8.82 -22.40
N SER A 37 11.15 -7.68 -22.21
CA SER A 37 9.99 -7.28 -22.99
C SER A 37 9.81 -5.77 -23.01
N ARG A 38 8.98 -5.28 -23.95
CA ARG A 38 8.56 -3.87 -24.01
C ARG A 38 7.88 -3.41 -22.71
N GLY A 39 7.03 -4.26 -22.12
CA GLY A 39 6.30 -3.93 -20.89
C GLY A 39 7.20 -3.79 -19.66
N GLU A 40 8.36 -4.46 -19.66
CA GLU A 40 9.39 -4.30 -18.62
C GLU A 40 10.33 -3.13 -18.92
N LEU A 41 10.58 -2.82 -20.20
CA LEU A 41 11.47 -1.73 -20.60
C LEU A 41 10.90 -0.35 -20.23
N GLU A 42 9.60 -0.13 -20.40
CA GLU A 42 8.96 1.17 -20.13
C GLU A 42 9.13 1.67 -18.67
N PRO A 43 8.83 0.88 -17.63
CA PRO A 43 9.06 1.30 -16.25
C PRO A 43 10.56 1.45 -15.94
N LEU A 44 11.42 0.61 -16.54
CA LEU A 44 12.87 0.69 -16.36
C LEU A 44 13.45 1.98 -16.98
N LEU A 45 12.96 2.36 -18.17
CA LEU A 45 13.29 3.63 -18.81
C LEU A 45 12.86 4.81 -17.95
N THR A 46 11.63 4.78 -17.42
CA THR A 46 11.11 5.82 -16.54
C THR A 46 12.01 6.01 -15.31
N GLN A 47 12.36 4.90 -14.64
CA GLN A 47 13.25 4.93 -13.48
C GLN A 47 14.65 5.44 -13.83
N THR A 48 15.20 5.01 -14.96
CA THR A 48 16.56 5.37 -15.40
C THR A 48 16.64 6.84 -15.81
N LEU A 49 15.64 7.33 -16.55
CA LEU A 49 15.54 8.75 -16.92
C LEU A 49 15.37 9.63 -15.69
N TYR A 50 14.54 9.21 -14.73
CA TYR A 50 14.39 9.93 -13.46
C TYR A 50 15.71 9.96 -12.68
N ALA A 51 16.37 8.81 -12.52
CA ALA A 51 17.62 8.71 -11.77
C ALA A 51 18.72 9.60 -12.37
N GLU A 52 18.86 9.60 -13.70
CA GLU A 52 19.94 10.30 -14.40
C GLU A 52 19.64 11.79 -14.64
N LEU A 53 18.49 12.07 -15.24
CA LEU A 53 18.16 13.41 -15.74
C LEU A 53 17.49 14.29 -14.68
N HIS A 54 16.76 13.70 -13.73
CA HIS A 54 16.08 14.45 -12.67
C HIS A 54 16.86 14.44 -11.36
N ALA A 55 16.97 13.29 -10.72
CA ALA A 55 17.50 13.14 -9.37
C ALA A 55 19.04 13.24 -9.32
N GLY A 56 19.73 12.86 -10.40
CA GLY A 56 21.20 12.85 -10.45
C GLY A 56 21.83 11.79 -9.55
N ILE A 57 21.16 10.64 -9.39
CA ILE A 57 21.67 9.51 -8.60
C ILE A 57 22.87 8.91 -9.33
N GLY A 58 23.98 8.63 -8.65
CA GLY A 58 25.17 8.00 -9.26
C GLY A 58 24.98 6.52 -9.58
N ASN A 59 25.86 5.95 -10.40
CA ASN A 59 25.84 4.54 -10.83
C ASN A 59 26.25 3.51 -9.77
N GLY A 60 26.38 3.91 -8.50
CA GLY A 60 26.65 2.98 -7.41
C GLY A 60 25.49 2.01 -7.23
N ARG A 61 25.78 0.70 -7.15
CA ARG A 61 24.80 -0.29 -6.65
C ARG A 61 24.35 0.18 -5.26
N GLU A 62 23.10 0.61 -5.14
CA GLU A 62 22.48 0.85 -3.83
C GLU A 62 22.62 -0.45 -3.03
N SER A 63 23.44 -0.41 -1.97
CA SER A 63 23.53 -1.53 -1.06
C SER A 63 22.35 -1.47 -0.09
N ASN A 64 21.90 -2.58 0.49
CA ASN A 64 20.85 -2.53 1.52
C ASN A 64 21.22 -1.58 2.69
N ALA A 65 22.51 -1.27 2.89
CA ALA A 65 22.97 -0.27 3.86
C ALA A 65 22.62 1.18 3.47
N THR A 66 22.53 1.53 2.19
CA THR A 66 22.14 2.88 1.72
C THR A 66 20.63 3.15 1.82
N LEU A 67 19.83 2.10 2.05
CA LEU A 67 18.38 2.18 2.22
C LEU A 67 17.94 2.22 3.70
N ARG A 68 18.86 2.02 4.65
CA ARG A 68 18.56 2.03 6.09
C ARG A 68 18.13 3.42 6.55
N ARG A 69 17.08 3.44 7.38
CA ARG A 69 16.58 4.65 8.03
C ARG A 69 17.62 5.15 9.04
N ASP A 70 18.11 6.37 8.84
CA ASP A 70 18.99 7.02 9.80
C ASP A 70 18.15 7.87 10.76
N ARG A 71 17.90 7.31 11.96
CA ARG A 71 17.15 8.01 13.01
C ARG A 71 17.85 9.27 13.51
N GLY A 72 19.18 9.33 13.44
CA GLY A 72 19.95 10.51 13.86
C GLY A 72 19.69 11.68 12.92
N LEU A 73 19.82 11.44 11.61
CA LEU A 73 19.51 12.44 10.58
C LEU A 73 18.03 12.86 10.63
N GLU A 74 17.10 11.91 10.72
CA GLU A 74 15.66 12.22 10.77
C GLU A 74 15.31 13.08 11.99
N ASN A 75 15.89 12.79 13.16
CA ASN A 75 15.70 13.61 14.37
C ASN A 75 16.31 15.02 14.21
N ALA A 76 17.48 15.14 13.59
CA ALA A 76 18.10 16.44 13.34
C ALA A 76 17.25 17.30 12.38
N LEU A 77 16.73 16.70 11.31
CA LEU A 77 15.83 17.34 10.36
C LEU A 77 14.49 17.74 10.99
N ALA A 78 13.95 16.91 11.90
CA ALA A 78 12.74 17.24 12.64
C ALA A 78 12.97 18.38 13.64
N ALA A 79 14.12 18.40 14.33
CA ALA A 79 14.49 19.47 15.26
C ALA A 79 14.78 20.81 14.57
N ALA A 80 15.15 20.78 13.28
CA ALA A 80 15.41 21.95 12.46
C ALA A 80 14.13 22.64 11.93
N ILE A 81 12.94 22.10 12.20
CA ILE A 81 11.67 22.73 11.80
C ILE A 81 11.42 23.96 12.69
N PRO A 82 11.21 25.17 12.12
CA PRO A 82 11.17 26.41 12.89
C PRO A 82 9.85 26.64 13.64
N HIS A 83 8.83 25.82 13.42
CA HIS A 83 7.51 25.93 14.02
C HIS A 83 7.05 24.63 14.67
N ALA A 84 6.29 24.74 15.76
CA ALA A 84 5.86 23.59 16.56
C ALA A 84 4.62 22.86 16.02
N GLY A 85 3.87 23.49 15.11
CA GLY A 85 2.61 22.93 14.60
C GLY A 85 2.11 23.63 13.36
N THR A 86 1.33 22.91 12.56
CA THR A 86 0.58 23.41 11.42
C THR A 86 -0.90 23.47 11.78
N THR A 87 -1.61 24.47 11.24
CA THR A 87 -3.07 24.53 11.32
C THR A 87 -3.70 23.54 10.34
N ALA A 88 -4.72 22.81 10.77
CA ALA A 88 -5.53 21.93 9.95
C ALA A 88 -7.02 22.08 10.30
N THR A 89 -7.89 22.05 9.29
CA THR A 89 -9.34 22.09 9.48
C THR A 89 -9.89 20.66 9.56
N ALA A 90 -10.72 20.37 10.56
CA ALA A 90 -11.43 19.10 10.69
C ALA A 90 -12.87 19.33 11.14
N VAL A 91 -13.75 18.33 11.02
CA VAL A 91 -15.13 18.41 11.53
C VAL A 91 -15.18 17.76 12.91
N LEU A 92 -15.60 18.49 13.93
CA LEU A 92 -15.74 17.91 15.26
C LEU A 92 -16.89 16.90 15.27
N ARG A 93 -16.65 15.70 15.79
CA ARG A 93 -17.69 14.67 15.97
C ARG A 93 -18.06 14.48 17.42
N GLN A 94 -17.08 14.51 18.32
CA GLN A 94 -17.31 14.37 19.75
C GLN A 94 -16.22 15.12 20.53
N ILE A 95 -16.58 15.65 21.70
CA ILE A 95 -15.63 16.23 22.65
C ILE A 95 -15.81 15.59 24.03
N THR A 96 -14.68 15.29 24.67
CA THR A 96 -14.59 14.84 26.06
C THR A 96 -13.63 15.77 26.82
N THR A 97 -13.45 15.55 28.13
CA THR A 97 -12.54 16.36 28.95
C THR A 97 -11.09 16.32 28.44
N HIS A 98 -10.63 15.19 27.91
CA HIS A 98 -9.22 14.98 27.55
C HIS A 98 -8.97 14.79 26.05
N GLN A 99 -10.01 14.42 25.30
CA GLN A 99 -9.88 14.05 23.90
C GLN A 99 -11.02 14.61 23.06
N VAL A 100 -10.73 14.83 21.79
CA VAL A 100 -11.67 15.24 20.75
C VAL A 100 -11.65 14.21 19.64
N LEU A 101 -12.83 13.79 19.20
CA LEU A 101 -12.99 12.98 17.99
C LEU A 101 -13.29 13.95 16.86
N VAL A 102 -12.44 13.95 15.85
CA VAL A 102 -12.60 14.75 14.65
C VAL A 102 -12.67 13.85 13.43
N GLU A 103 -13.43 14.26 12.43
CA GLU A 103 -13.30 13.76 11.08
C GLU A 103 -12.34 14.67 10.32
N TRP A 104 -11.19 14.12 9.94
CA TRP A 104 -10.12 14.82 9.25
C TRP A 104 -9.79 14.02 7.99
N ASP A 105 -9.95 14.64 6.82
CA ASP A 105 -9.74 14.02 5.51
C ASP A 105 -10.51 12.70 5.32
N GLY A 106 -11.75 12.65 5.85
CA GLY A 106 -12.63 11.48 5.77
C GLY A 106 -12.30 10.37 6.77
N VAL A 107 -11.35 10.59 7.67
CA VAL A 107 -10.95 9.62 8.71
C VAL A 107 -11.33 10.16 10.08
N LEU A 108 -11.88 9.29 10.93
CA LEU A 108 -12.16 9.61 12.32
C LEU A 108 -10.91 9.42 13.18
N VAL A 109 -10.48 10.48 13.87
CA VAL A 109 -9.25 10.51 14.66
C VAL A 109 -9.50 11.07 16.05
N TRP A 110 -9.04 10.36 17.07
CA TRP A 110 -8.99 10.86 18.45
C TRP A 110 -7.70 11.66 18.66
N LEU A 111 -7.84 12.90 19.11
CA LEU A 111 -6.74 13.81 19.42
C LEU A 111 -6.88 14.34 20.85
N PRO A 112 -5.78 14.76 21.51
CA PRO A 112 -5.88 15.52 22.76
C PRO A 112 -6.78 16.76 22.58
N SER A 113 -7.57 17.10 23.59
CA SER A 113 -8.41 18.31 23.54
C SER A 113 -7.60 19.60 23.38
N SER A 114 -6.34 19.59 23.84
CA SER A 114 -5.38 20.69 23.65
C SER A 114 -4.98 20.94 22.19
N THR A 115 -5.32 20.04 21.27
CA THR A 115 -5.05 20.19 19.84
C THR A 115 -6.02 21.17 19.18
N ILE A 116 -7.17 21.48 19.79
CA ILE A 116 -8.11 22.46 19.24
C ILE A 116 -7.51 23.87 19.38
N ASP A 117 -7.37 24.56 18.26
CA ASP A 117 -6.90 25.95 18.15
C ASP A 117 -8.08 26.87 17.82
N SER A 118 -9.06 26.90 18.73
CA SER A 118 -10.28 27.70 18.59
C SER A 118 -10.57 28.46 19.89
N PRO A 119 -10.85 29.77 19.82
CA PRO A 119 -11.21 30.55 21.00
C PRO A 119 -12.61 30.20 21.54
N ASP A 120 -13.50 29.71 20.68
CA ASP A 120 -14.88 29.37 21.03
C ASP A 120 -15.03 27.90 21.45
N LEU A 121 -16.05 27.65 22.31
CA LEU A 121 -16.46 26.31 22.72
C LEU A 121 -16.83 25.47 21.49
N PRO A 122 -16.12 24.36 21.21
CA PRO A 122 -16.34 23.56 20.01
C PRO A 122 -17.71 22.89 20.02
N VAL A 123 -18.45 23.00 18.92
CA VAL A 123 -19.77 22.36 18.76
C VAL A 123 -19.66 21.16 17.82
N PRO A 124 -20.07 19.95 18.23
CA PRO A 124 -20.10 18.79 17.34
C PRO A 124 -20.89 19.05 16.06
N GLY A 125 -20.36 18.62 14.92
CA GLY A 125 -20.87 18.85 13.58
C GLY A 125 -20.24 20.06 12.87
N ASN A 126 -19.59 20.97 13.60
CA ASN A 126 -18.97 22.15 13.00
C ASN A 126 -17.49 21.92 12.67
N PRO A 127 -16.95 22.64 11.68
CA PRO A 127 -15.51 22.73 11.47
C PRO A 127 -14.80 23.30 12.71
N VAL A 128 -13.66 22.72 13.04
CA VAL A 128 -12.75 23.16 14.09
C VAL A 128 -11.34 23.27 13.51
N GLN A 129 -10.59 24.26 13.99
CA GLN A 129 -9.17 24.38 13.69
C GLN A 129 -8.37 23.55 14.69
N LEU A 130 -7.40 22.81 14.17
CA LEU A 130 -6.52 21.95 14.92
C LEU A 130 -5.08 22.42 14.74
N ARG A 131 -4.30 22.37 15.82
CA ARG A 131 -2.85 22.56 15.80
C ARG A 131 -2.16 21.23 15.92
N VAL A 132 -1.74 20.69 14.79
CA VAL A 132 -1.17 19.33 14.68
C VAL A 132 0.34 19.41 14.43
N PRO A 133 1.11 18.35 14.71
CA PRO A 133 2.54 18.34 14.38
C PRO A 133 2.77 18.70 12.90
N PRO A 134 3.83 19.44 12.54
CA PRO A 134 4.04 19.88 11.16
C PRO A 134 4.71 18.79 10.32
N ALA A 135 5.42 17.85 10.96
CA ALA A 135 6.15 16.77 10.32
C ALA A 135 5.24 15.55 10.02
N ARG A 136 5.50 14.92 8.88
CA ARG A 136 4.86 13.69 8.39
C ARG A 136 5.94 12.69 7.96
N PRO A 137 6.61 12.01 8.92
CA PRO A 137 7.64 11.04 8.61
C PRO A 137 7.05 9.85 7.85
N GLY A 138 7.70 9.43 6.77
CA GLY A 138 7.30 8.25 6.00
C GLY A 138 6.05 8.40 5.13
N LEU A 139 5.46 9.60 5.04
CA LEU A 139 4.37 9.88 4.10
C LEU A 139 4.87 9.87 2.65
N SER A 140 6.10 10.33 2.41
CA SER A 140 6.80 10.17 1.14
C SER A 140 7.98 9.22 1.34
N PRO A 141 8.04 8.07 0.66
CA PRO A 141 9.11 7.08 0.87
C PRO A 141 10.51 7.69 0.71
N GLY A 142 11.34 7.57 1.76
CA GLY A 142 12.71 8.11 1.77
C GLY A 142 12.82 9.60 2.10
N PHE A 143 11.70 10.30 2.37
CA PHE A 143 11.67 11.72 2.70
C PHE A 143 10.91 12.00 4.01
N LEU A 144 11.29 13.09 4.68
CA LEU A 144 10.51 13.75 5.71
C LEU A 144 9.70 14.87 5.05
N LEU A 145 8.36 14.79 5.09
CA LEU A 145 7.48 15.86 4.63
C LEU A 145 7.11 16.79 5.80
N VAL A 146 7.05 18.08 5.55
CA VAL A 146 6.63 19.13 6.48
C VAL A 146 5.67 20.10 5.81
N SER A 147 4.62 20.48 6.53
CA SER A 147 3.75 21.59 6.16
C SER A 147 4.15 22.86 6.90
N SER A 148 3.97 24.02 6.29
CA SER A 148 4.13 25.34 6.93
C SER A 148 3.24 25.47 8.18
N SER A 149 3.53 26.46 9.03
CA SER A 149 2.69 26.74 10.20
C SER A 149 1.26 27.15 9.82
N ARG A 150 1.12 27.75 8.64
CA ARG A 150 -0.14 28.16 8.02
C ARG A 150 -0.70 27.04 7.16
N ALA A 151 -2.03 26.97 7.08
CA ALA A 151 -2.72 26.06 6.16
C ALA A 151 -2.34 26.42 4.71
N VAL A 152 -2.09 25.38 3.90
CA VAL A 152 -1.74 25.49 2.49
C VAL A 152 -2.77 24.75 1.66
N GLU A 153 -3.34 25.44 0.68
CA GLU A 153 -4.33 24.87 -0.23
C GLU A 153 -3.81 24.92 -1.67
N PHE A 154 -3.71 23.75 -2.30
CA PHE A 154 -3.32 23.66 -3.71
C PHE A 154 -4.57 23.52 -4.58
N THR A 155 -5.20 24.64 -4.91
CA THR A 155 -6.36 24.69 -5.81
C THR A 155 -5.99 24.50 -7.29
N ARG A 156 -4.70 24.59 -7.59
CA ARG A 156 -4.08 24.47 -8.90
C ARG A 156 -2.76 23.70 -8.75
N PRO A 157 -2.21 23.14 -9.84
CA PRO A 157 -0.95 22.41 -9.79
C PRO A 157 0.14 23.25 -9.10
N PRO A 158 0.77 22.74 -8.03
CA PRO A 158 1.77 23.51 -7.29
C PRO A 158 3.02 23.79 -8.11
N LEU A 159 3.74 24.85 -7.75
CA LEU A 159 5.10 25.07 -8.21
C LEU A 159 6.06 24.29 -7.32
N ARG A 160 6.91 23.45 -7.91
CA ARG A 160 7.96 22.70 -7.21
C ARG A 160 9.29 23.43 -7.37
N ILE A 161 10.00 23.63 -6.27
CA ILE A 161 11.38 24.11 -6.25
C ILE A 161 12.26 22.96 -5.74
N TYR A 162 13.24 22.57 -6.54
CA TYR A 162 14.20 21.52 -6.28
C TYR A 162 15.52 22.15 -5.84
N VAL A 163 16.06 21.68 -4.73
CA VAL A 163 17.37 22.08 -4.21
C VAL A 163 18.28 20.84 -4.19
N HIS A 164 19.41 20.98 -4.88
CA HIS A 164 20.45 19.97 -4.94
C HIS A 164 21.29 20.02 -3.67
N LEU A 165 21.21 18.96 -2.87
CA LEU A 165 22.04 18.79 -1.69
C LEU A 165 22.97 17.60 -1.87
N THR A 166 24.21 17.77 -1.45
CA THR A 166 25.32 16.85 -1.71
C THR A 166 25.79 16.12 -0.46
N ASP A 167 25.48 16.67 0.71
CA ASP A 167 25.90 16.16 2.02
C ASP A 167 24.70 16.10 2.97
N PRO A 168 24.45 14.96 3.66
CA PRO A 168 23.32 14.78 4.55
C PRO A 168 23.39 15.63 5.83
N LEU A 169 24.57 15.95 6.35
CA LEU A 169 24.72 16.79 7.54
C LEU A 169 24.47 18.26 7.19
N ALA A 170 25.06 18.73 6.10
CA ALA A 170 24.84 20.10 5.62
C ALA A 170 23.40 20.33 5.12
N ALA A 171 22.71 19.25 4.72
CA ALA A 171 21.30 19.30 4.36
C ALA A 171 20.39 19.78 5.51
N VAL A 172 20.78 19.56 6.77
CA VAL A 172 20.04 20.06 7.94
C VAL A 172 20.07 21.59 8.00
N ASP A 173 21.21 22.20 7.70
CA ASP A 173 21.36 23.66 7.70
C ASP A 173 20.56 24.29 6.55
N ALA A 174 20.64 23.72 5.34
CA ALA A 174 19.86 24.17 4.19
C ALA A 174 18.35 24.05 4.44
N TRP A 175 17.92 22.95 5.07
CA TRP A 175 16.54 22.74 5.48
C TRP A 175 16.07 23.81 6.45
N GLN A 176 16.80 24.02 7.55
CA GLN A 176 16.46 25.03 8.54
C GLN A 176 16.38 26.42 7.92
N ALA A 177 17.37 26.78 7.09
CA ALA A 177 17.44 28.08 6.43
C ALA A 177 16.24 28.33 5.51
N VAL A 178 15.91 27.37 4.65
CA VAL A 178 14.76 27.48 3.72
C VAL A 178 13.45 27.63 4.48
N LEU A 179 13.19 26.75 5.46
CA LEU A 179 11.94 26.79 6.23
C LEU A 179 11.82 28.10 7.02
N ALA A 180 12.87 28.51 7.72
CA ALA A 180 12.85 29.72 8.53
C ALA A 180 12.63 30.99 7.68
N ARG A 181 13.20 31.04 6.47
CA ARG A 181 13.01 32.17 5.54
C ARG A 181 11.60 32.22 4.97
N LEU A 182 11.02 31.07 4.63
CA LEU A 182 9.64 31.01 4.16
C LEU A 182 8.64 31.37 5.27
N GLU A 183 8.83 30.86 6.49
CA GLU A 183 8.00 31.20 7.64
C GLU A 183 8.12 32.67 8.04
N GLY A 184 9.33 33.23 8.02
CA GLY A 184 9.58 34.65 8.29
C GLY A 184 9.04 35.59 7.21
N ALA A 185 8.70 35.07 6.03
CA ALA A 185 8.06 35.81 4.94
C ALA A 185 6.56 35.52 4.83
N ASP A 186 5.96 34.85 5.83
CA ASP A 186 4.55 34.47 5.86
C ASP A 186 4.06 33.64 4.66
N VAL A 187 4.96 32.86 4.03
CA VAL A 187 4.63 32.02 2.86
C VAL A 187 4.08 30.66 3.32
N ALA A 188 2.93 30.27 2.79
CA ALA A 188 2.38 28.91 2.98
C ALA A 188 3.04 27.93 1.99
N TYR A 189 3.48 26.77 2.48
CA TYR A 189 4.21 25.79 1.68
C TYR A 189 4.04 24.36 2.21
N GLN A 190 4.35 23.38 1.36
CA GLN A 190 4.79 22.06 1.80
C GLN A 190 6.23 21.87 1.38
N ALA A 191 7.02 21.13 2.15
CA ALA A 191 8.40 20.83 1.78
C ALA A 191 8.76 19.41 2.19
N LYS A 192 9.61 18.76 1.42
CA LYS A 192 10.16 17.44 1.76
C LYS A 192 11.66 17.43 1.63
N ILE A 193 12.30 16.67 2.51
CA ILE A 193 13.75 16.49 2.50
C ILE A 193 14.15 15.03 2.66
N LEU A 194 15.21 14.63 1.96
CA LEU A 194 15.74 13.29 1.90
C LEU A 194 16.32 12.85 3.26
N VAL A 195 15.82 11.74 3.81
CA VAL A 195 16.26 11.21 5.11
C VAL A 195 17.23 10.03 5.00
N ARG A 196 17.73 9.75 3.79
CA ARG A 196 18.62 8.62 3.50
C ARG A 196 20.03 9.13 3.17
N PRO A 197 20.99 9.07 4.10
CA PRO A 197 22.36 9.57 3.89
C PRO A 197 23.02 8.95 2.65
N GLY A 198 22.80 7.65 2.42
CA GLY A 198 23.37 6.92 1.29
C GLY A 198 22.80 7.28 -0.09
N GLN A 199 21.80 8.16 -0.14
CA GLN A 199 21.22 8.66 -1.40
C GLN A 199 21.65 10.10 -1.74
N TYR A 200 22.50 10.72 -0.93
CA TYR A 200 23.20 11.96 -1.32
C TYR A 200 24.40 11.61 -2.22
N PRO A 201 24.75 12.46 -3.20
CA PRO A 201 24.11 13.71 -3.60
C PRO A 201 22.83 13.49 -4.43
N ARG A 202 21.83 14.38 -4.28
CA ARG A 202 20.60 14.38 -5.09
C ARG A 202 20.10 15.78 -5.42
N ARG A 203 19.75 16.00 -6.69
CA ARG A 203 19.21 17.27 -7.22
C ARG A 203 17.81 17.59 -6.70
N ASP A 204 17.11 16.58 -6.20
CA ASP A 204 15.79 16.65 -5.58
C ASP A 204 15.83 16.27 -4.10
N ALA A 205 16.99 16.43 -3.44
CA ALA A 205 17.16 16.10 -2.03
C ALA A 205 16.26 16.95 -1.12
N LEU A 206 16.03 18.21 -1.47
CA LEU A 206 15.04 19.09 -0.84
C LEU A 206 14.09 19.60 -1.92
N VAL A 207 12.78 19.49 -1.69
CA VAL A 207 11.74 19.98 -2.60
C VAL A 207 10.74 20.83 -1.83
N VAL A 208 10.48 22.05 -2.29
CA VAL A 208 9.46 22.97 -1.76
C VAL A 208 8.32 23.06 -2.76
N TYR A 209 7.10 22.88 -2.27
CA TYR A 209 5.85 23.03 -3.00
C TYR A 209 5.21 24.36 -2.59
N LEU A 210 5.05 25.25 -3.56
CA LEU A 210 4.42 26.55 -3.39
C LEU A 210 3.08 26.59 -4.14
N PRO A 211 2.05 27.18 -3.54
CA PRO A 211 0.86 27.55 -4.29
C PRO A 211 1.23 28.50 -5.45
N PRO A 212 0.54 28.46 -6.60
CA PRO A 212 0.89 29.28 -7.76
C PRO A 212 0.98 30.79 -7.47
N GLU A 213 0.12 31.29 -6.59
CA GLU A 213 0.10 32.68 -6.11
C GLU A 213 1.36 33.07 -5.33
N SER A 214 2.07 32.10 -4.77
CA SER A 214 3.33 32.28 -4.06
C SER A 214 4.55 31.99 -4.94
N ALA A 215 4.41 31.90 -6.27
CA ALA A 215 5.52 31.57 -7.17
C ALA A 215 6.74 32.52 -7.02
N ALA A 216 6.52 33.78 -6.66
CA ALA A 216 7.58 34.76 -6.39
C ALA A 216 8.47 34.37 -5.19
N ALA A 217 7.99 33.53 -4.26
CA ALA A 217 8.79 33.01 -3.15
C ALA A 217 9.87 32.01 -3.59
N SER A 218 9.99 31.70 -4.89
CA SER A 218 11.14 30.97 -5.44
C SER A 218 12.47 31.65 -5.14
N ASP A 219 12.49 32.98 -5.11
CA ASP A 219 13.70 33.76 -4.81
C ASP A 219 14.10 33.61 -3.34
N ILE A 220 13.12 33.44 -2.43
CA ILE A 220 13.37 33.20 -1.00
C ILE A 220 14.12 31.88 -0.83
N VAL A 221 13.67 30.82 -1.50
CA VAL A 221 14.34 29.50 -1.44
C VAL A 221 15.74 29.59 -2.05
N THR A 222 15.88 30.29 -3.18
CA THR A 222 17.16 30.47 -3.87
C THR A 222 18.18 31.18 -2.99
N ASN A 223 17.81 32.32 -2.41
CA ASN A 223 18.69 33.11 -1.54
C ASN A 223 18.97 32.41 -0.20
N ALA A 224 18.05 31.55 0.27
CA ALA A 224 18.23 30.84 1.53
C ALA A 224 19.35 29.80 1.48
N VAL A 225 19.65 29.25 0.30
CA VAL A 225 20.68 28.21 0.11
C VAL A 225 21.93 28.71 -0.62
N GLU A 226 21.95 29.99 -0.98
CA GLU A 226 23.09 30.65 -1.60
C GLU A 226 24.31 30.53 -0.66
N ASP A 227 25.44 30.07 -1.23
CA ASP A 227 26.71 29.84 -0.55
C ASP A 227 26.66 28.91 0.69
N LEU A 228 25.56 28.20 0.94
CA LEU A 228 25.51 27.21 2.00
C LEU A 228 26.36 25.98 1.64
N PRO A 229 27.16 25.46 2.60
CA PRO A 229 27.86 24.19 2.42
C PRO A 229 26.87 23.09 2.04
N GLY A 230 27.34 22.16 1.19
CA GLY A 230 26.52 21.02 0.77
C GLY A 230 25.49 21.33 -0.31
N THR A 231 25.24 22.60 -0.68
CA THR A 231 24.46 22.94 -1.88
C THR A 231 25.27 22.64 -3.14
N GLY A 232 24.77 21.73 -3.97
CA GLY A 232 25.42 21.37 -5.24
C GLY A 232 25.17 22.41 -6.33
N THR A 233 25.80 22.26 -7.51
CA THR A 233 25.66 23.23 -8.61
C THR A 233 24.75 22.75 -9.75
N THR A 234 24.55 21.44 -9.88
CA THR A 234 23.72 20.85 -10.95
C THR A 234 22.23 20.89 -10.63
N THR A 235 21.39 20.91 -11.66
CA THR A 235 19.91 20.91 -11.53
C THR A 235 19.30 19.86 -12.45
N SER A 236 18.07 19.41 -12.13
CA SER A 236 17.25 18.57 -13.00
C SER A 236 17.19 19.14 -14.42
N THR A 237 17.28 18.28 -15.43
CA THR A 237 17.14 18.65 -16.85
C THR A 237 15.70 18.99 -17.22
N PHE A 238 14.72 18.48 -16.47
CA PHE A 238 13.30 18.74 -16.67
C PHE A 238 12.80 20.04 -16.00
N ALA A 239 13.67 20.78 -15.33
CA ALA A 239 13.30 21.95 -14.53
C ALA A 239 14.05 23.21 -15.01
N GLU A 240 13.38 24.35 -14.92
CA GLU A 240 13.96 25.67 -15.17
C GLU A 240 14.99 25.98 -14.08
N ARG A 241 16.25 26.26 -14.46
CA ARG A 241 17.29 26.62 -13.49
C ARG A 241 17.06 28.04 -13.00
N LEU A 242 17.05 28.23 -11.68
CA LEU A 242 16.99 29.53 -11.02
C LEU A 242 18.39 30.01 -10.62
N ALA A 243 19.18 29.12 -10.01
CA ALA A 243 20.54 29.37 -9.57
C ALA A 243 21.36 28.06 -9.60
N PRO A 244 22.68 28.07 -9.33
CA PRO A 244 23.42 26.83 -9.09
C PRO A 244 22.71 25.97 -8.04
N GLY A 245 22.39 24.72 -8.38
CA GLY A 245 21.71 23.78 -7.48
C GLY A 245 20.22 23.99 -7.27
N VAL A 246 19.63 25.09 -7.75
CA VAL A 246 18.21 25.41 -7.53
C VAL A 246 17.46 25.47 -8.86
N ALA A 247 16.36 24.75 -8.97
CA ALA A 247 15.50 24.76 -10.15
C ALA A 247 14.03 24.68 -9.80
N ARG A 248 13.15 25.13 -10.69
CA ARG A 248 11.70 25.05 -10.52
C ARG A 248 11.00 24.35 -11.68
N ALA A 249 9.86 23.75 -11.39
CA ALA A 249 8.93 23.25 -12.39
C ALA A 249 7.51 23.29 -11.85
N TRP A 250 6.54 23.56 -12.72
CA TRP A 250 5.14 23.34 -12.38
C TRP A 250 4.87 21.84 -12.26
N GLU A 251 4.04 21.46 -11.29
CA GLU A 251 3.42 20.15 -11.30
C GLU A 251 2.70 19.94 -12.63
N PRO A 252 3.01 18.88 -13.39
CA PRO A 252 2.33 18.64 -14.66
C PRO A 252 0.85 18.39 -14.41
N VAL A 253 0.00 19.07 -15.19
CA VAL A 253 -1.39 18.65 -15.35
C VAL A 253 -1.36 17.40 -16.21
N ASP A 254 -1.51 16.22 -15.60
CA ASP A 254 -1.69 15.01 -16.39
C ASP A 254 -3.10 15.03 -17.01
N GLU A 255 -3.19 15.53 -18.24
CA GLU A 255 -4.42 15.64 -19.02
C GLU A 255 -4.98 14.28 -19.48
N ARG A 256 -4.33 13.15 -19.15
CA ARG A 256 -4.86 11.78 -19.34
C ARG A 256 -6.01 11.47 -18.36
N PHE A 257 -6.89 12.45 -18.16
CA PHE A 257 -7.94 12.59 -17.15
C PHE A 257 -8.59 11.28 -16.69
N GLY A 258 -8.61 11.09 -15.37
CA GLY A 258 -9.28 9.99 -14.66
C GLY A 258 -8.44 9.38 -13.53
N PHE A 259 -7.12 9.60 -13.57
CA PHE A 259 -6.16 8.84 -12.79
C PHE A 259 -5.51 9.60 -11.62
N SER A 260 -5.83 10.86 -11.28
CA SER A 260 -5.13 11.54 -10.16
C SER A 260 -5.32 10.82 -8.81
N GLY A 261 -6.55 10.37 -8.52
CA GLY A 261 -6.84 9.50 -7.38
C GLY A 261 -6.28 8.09 -7.54
N LEU A 262 -6.14 7.62 -8.78
CA LEU A 262 -5.63 6.30 -9.10
C LEU A 262 -4.10 6.23 -9.05
N VAL A 263 -3.39 7.29 -9.42
CA VAL A 263 -1.92 7.45 -9.40
C VAL A 263 -1.44 7.81 -8.01
N SER A 264 -2.24 8.53 -7.21
CA SER A 264 -2.03 8.60 -5.75
C SER A 264 -2.14 7.19 -5.15
N ALA A 265 -3.25 6.49 -5.39
CA ALA A 265 -3.44 5.13 -4.86
C ALA A 265 -2.40 4.12 -5.39
N THR A 266 -1.96 4.27 -6.64
CA THR A 266 -0.91 3.43 -7.26
C THR A 266 0.47 3.81 -6.74
N GLY A 267 0.74 5.09 -6.49
CA GLY A 267 1.97 5.59 -5.87
C GLY A 267 2.08 5.21 -4.40
N ASP A 268 0.97 5.25 -3.67
CA ASP A 268 0.84 4.75 -2.30
C ASP A 268 0.98 3.23 -2.25
N PHE A 269 0.41 2.51 -3.22
CA PHE A 269 0.57 1.07 -3.39
C PHE A 269 2.03 0.69 -3.68
N TYR A 270 2.68 1.29 -4.69
CA TYR A 270 4.08 1.01 -4.99
C TYR A 270 5.02 1.51 -3.88
N GLY A 271 4.68 2.60 -3.19
CA GLY A 271 5.41 3.09 -2.02
C GLY A 271 5.33 2.12 -0.84
N ALA A 272 4.17 1.51 -0.62
CA ALA A 272 3.95 0.53 0.45
C ALA A 272 4.49 -0.86 0.10
N VAL A 273 4.45 -1.28 -1.16
CA VAL A 273 5.13 -2.49 -1.66
C VAL A 273 6.66 -2.30 -1.60
N ALA A 274 7.18 -1.14 -1.98
CA ALA A 274 8.60 -0.80 -1.84
C ALA A 274 9.01 -0.75 -0.37
N ALA A 275 8.16 -0.26 0.54
CA ALA A 275 8.37 -0.36 1.98
C ALA A 275 8.44 -1.83 2.43
N LEU A 276 7.52 -2.69 2.02
CA LEU A 276 7.55 -4.13 2.34
C LEU A 276 8.81 -4.86 1.82
N VAL A 277 9.32 -4.45 0.66
CA VAL A 277 10.54 -5.02 0.06
C VAL A 277 11.82 -4.45 0.71
N GLN A 278 11.77 -3.24 1.26
CA GLN A 278 12.92 -2.53 1.84
C GLN A 278 13.06 -2.70 3.36
N PHE A 279 11.99 -3.02 4.09
CA PHE A 279 12.06 -3.29 5.53
C PHE A 279 12.38 -4.77 5.78
N ASP A 280 13.50 -5.02 6.46
CA ASP A 280 13.78 -6.32 7.06
C ASP A 280 12.66 -6.60 8.07
N VAL A 281 11.93 -7.69 7.85
CA VAL A 281 10.68 -8.11 8.53
C VAL A 281 10.95 -8.40 10.02
N THR A 282 11.10 -7.34 10.81
CA THR A 282 11.44 -7.42 12.25
C THR A 282 10.69 -6.40 13.12
N ASP A 283 9.83 -5.55 12.54
CA ASP A 283 8.96 -4.63 13.29
C ASP A 283 7.49 -4.83 12.88
N ASP A 284 6.78 -5.65 13.67
CA ASP A 284 5.40 -6.08 13.43
C ASP A 284 4.41 -4.90 13.37
N THR A 285 4.70 -3.80 14.06
CA THR A 285 3.83 -2.61 14.10
C THR A 285 3.89 -1.83 12.79
N VAL A 286 5.07 -1.73 12.19
CA VAL A 286 5.28 -1.09 10.89
C VAL A 286 4.66 -1.95 9.79
N PHE A 287 4.82 -3.27 9.86
CA PHE A 287 4.25 -4.20 8.90
C PHE A 287 2.71 -4.21 8.91
N LEU A 288 2.08 -4.27 10.08
CA LEU A 288 0.61 -4.25 10.19
C LEU A 288 0.01 -2.90 9.75
N SER A 289 0.64 -1.78 10.13
CA SER A 289 0.18 -0.45 9.69
C SER A 289 0.38 -0.20 8.19
N SER A 290 1.41 -0.82 7.59
CA SER A 290 1.62 -0.83 6.14
C SER A 290 0.62 -1.76 5.44
N ARG A 291 0.30 -2.92 6.03
CA ARG A 291 -0.73 -3.87 5.55
C ARG A 291 -2.10 -3.21 5.48
N GLU A 292 -2.55 -2.57 6.56
CA GLU A 292 -3.85 -1.90 6.62
C GLU A 292 -3.95 -0.73 5.64
N ARG A 293 -2.85 0.03 5.46
CA ARG A 293 -2.77 1.09 4.46
C ARG A 293 -2.83 0.55 3.03
N ILE A 294 -2.16 -0.56 2.74
CA ILE A 294 -2.23 -1.24 1.44
C ILE A 294 -3.65 -1.74 1.18
N LEU A 295 -4.27 -2.40 2.16
CA LEU A 295 -5.63 -2.92 2.05
C LEU A 295 -6.65 -1.78 1.85
N SER A 296 -6.50 -0.68 2.57
CA SER A 296 -7.37 0.49 2.43
C SER A 296 -7.18 1.17 1.06
N ALA A 297 -5.93 1.35 0.61
CA ALA A 297 -5.62 1.93 -0.69
C ALA A 297 -6.15 1.07 -1.85
N LEU A 298 -6.02 -0.25 -1.76
CA LEU A 298 -6.54 -1.20 -2.75
C LEU A 298 -8.07 -1.25 -2.75
N GLY A 299 -8.69 -1.23 -1.57
CA GLY A 299 -10.15 -1.14 -1.46
C GLY A 299 -10.71 0.19 -1.98
N GLN A 300 -10.01 1.30 -1.73
CA GLN A 300 -10.39 2.62 -2.23
C GLN A 300 -10.17 2.75 -3.75
N PHE A 301 -9.10 2.14 -4.28
CA PHE A 301 -8.85 2.03 -5.72
C PHE A 301 -9.98 1.28 -6.43
N ALA A 302 -10.39 0.11 -5.90
CA ALA A 302 -11.49 -0.67 -6.47
C ALA A 302 -12.81 0.13 -6.48
N ARG A 303 -13.19 0.69 -5.33
CA ARG A 303 -14.42 1.51 -5.18
C ARG A 303 -14.39 2.81 -5.98
N SER A 304 -13.22 3.41 -6.18
CA SER A 304 -13.05 4.61 -7.03
C SER A 304 -13.17 4.25 -8.51
N THR A 305 -12.64 3.10 -8.91
CA THR A 305 -12.71 2.61 -10.29
C THR A 305 -14.16 2.29 -10.66
N GLU A 306 -14.90 1.59 -9.80
CA GLU A 306 -16.32 1.28 -10.02
C GLU A 306 -17.17 2.55 -10.24
N ARG A 307 -17.03 3.57 -9.38
CA ARG A 307 -17.77 4.84 -9.52
C ARG A 307 -17.45 5.59 -10.80
N SER A 308 -16.17 5.61 -11.21
CA SER A 308 -15.76 6.22 -12.48
C SER A 308 -16.32 5.46 -13.68
N LEU A 309 -16.44 4.13 -13.59
CA LEU A 309 -16.99 3.31 -14.67
C LEU A 309 -18.50 3.48 -14.87
N VAL A 310 -19.27 3.73 -13.81
CA VAL A 310 -20.70 4.05 -13.93
C VAL A 310 -20.90 5.30 -14.79
N ARG A 311 -20.14 6.36 -14.53
CA ARG A 311 -20.23 7.60 -15.32
C ARG A 311 -19.87 7.41 -16.79
N VAL A 312 -18.87 6.57 -17.08
CA VAL A 312 -18.48 6.25 -18.46
C VAL A 312 -19.56 5.40 -19.14
N ARG A 313 -20.19 4.46 -18.43
CA ARG A 313 -21.33 3.68 -18.93
C ARG A 313 -22.50 4.57 -19.29
N ASP A 314 -22.85 5.51 -18.43
CA ASP A 314 -23.94 6.47 -18.69
C ASP A 314 -23.65 7.31 -19.93
N ALA A 315 -22.42 7.82 -20.06
CA ALA A 315 -22.00 8.56 -21.25
C ALA A 315 -22.03 7.69 -22.54
N LEU A 316 -21.60 6.43 -22.46
CA LEU A 316 -21.67 5.50 -23.60
C LEU A 316 -23.12 5.15 -23.97
N MET A 317 -24.03 5.01 -22.99
CA MET A 317 -25.46 4.83 -23.26
C MET A 317 -26.06 6.03 -23.98
N GLU A 318 -25.69 7.26 -23.59
CA GLU A 318 -26.10 8.48 -24.30
C GLU A 318 -25.57 8.51 -25.73
N LEU A 319 -24.31 8.10 -25.95
CA LEU A 319 -23.72 8.01 -27.29
C LEU A 319 -24.38 6.93 -28.16
N ARG A 320 -24.71 5.76 -27.60
CA ARG A 320 -25.48 4.70 -28.27
C ARG A 320 -26.84 5.20 -28.74
N ALA A 321 -27.53 5.97 -27.90
CA ALA A 321 -28.85 6.52 -28.23
C ALA A 321 -28.82 7.49 -29.43
N ILE A 322 -27.69 8.18 -29.66
CA ILE A 322 -27.48 9.08 -30.80
C ILE A 322 -27.08 8.29 -32.06
N GLY A 323 -26.36 7.18 -31.88
CA GLY A 323 -25.84 6.30 -32.91
C GLY A 323 -24.44 6.71 -33.39
N HIS A 324 -23.50 5.76 -33.38
CA HIS A 324 -22.09 6.02 -33.71
C HIS A 324 -21.87 6.61 -35.10
N VAL A 325 -22.61 6.12 -36.11
CA VAL A 325 -22.57 6.64 -37.48
C VAL A 325 -22.90 8.14 -37.51
N ARG A 326 -23.95 8.55 -36.80
CA ARG A 326 -24.42 9.94 -36.78
C ARG A 326 -23.46 10.87 -36.03
N LEU A 327 -22.78 10.35 -35.01
CA LEU A 327 -21.73 11.09 -34.29
C LEU A 327 -20.52 11.33 -35.18
N VAL A 328 -20.06 10.29 -35.87
CA VAL A 328 -18.94 10.36 -36.81
C VAL A 328 -19.24 11.32 -37.97
N GLU A 329 -20.44 11.25 -38.57
CA GLU A 329 -20.88 12.18 -39.63
C GLU A 329 -20.87 13.65 -39.18
N ARG A 330 -21.23 13.92 -37.91
CA ARG A 330 -21.18 15.27 -37.34
C ARG A 330 -19.74 15.71 -37.07
N GLY A 331 -18.89 14.79 -36.60
CA GLY A 331 -17.47 15.03 -36.33
C GLY A 331 -16.64 15.25 -37.60
N LEU A 332 -17.06 14.68 -38.73
CA LEU A 332 -16.36 14.79 -40.02
C LEU A 332 -16.13 16.24 -40.45
N ARG A 333 -17.07 17.14 -40.13
CA ARG A 333 -16.95 18.58 -40.43
C ARG A 333 -15.83 19.28 -39.64
N GLY A 334 -15.46 18.76 -38.48
CA GLY A 334 -14.37 19.26 -37.63
C GLY A 334 -13.05 18.53 -37.81
N ALA A 335 -13.04 17.37 -38.49
CA ALA A 335 -11.86 16.52 -38.66
C ALA A 335 -10.80 17.11 -39.63
N GLY A 336 -11.17 18.12 -40.44
CA GLY A 336 -10.25 18.79 -41.34
C GLY A 336 -9.80 17.97 -42.56
N VAL A 337 -10.44 16.82 -42.82
CA VAL A 337 -10.13 15.95 -43.97
C VAL A 337 -10.85 16.48 -45.21
N LEU A 338 -10.10 16.76 -46.27
CA LEU A 338 -10.61 17.50 -47.45
C LEU A 338 -11.08 16.60 -48.59
N ASP A 339 -10.48 15.41 -48.76
CA ASP A 339 -10.80 14.53 -49.88
C ASP A 339 -11.87 13.48 -49.52
N PRO A 340 -12.76 13.11 -50.46
CA PRO A 340 -13.86 12.19 -50.16
C PRO A 340 -13.44 10.78 -49.72
N TYR A 341 -12.27 10.30 -50.17
CA TYR A 341 -11.79 8.97 -49.82
C TYR A 341 -11.23 8.94 -48.39
N GLY A 342 -10.44 9.95 -48.02
CA GLY A 342 -9.94 10.14 -46.65
C GLY A 342 -11.07 10.41 -45.65
N GLN A 343 -12.12 11.12 -46.06
CA GLN A 343 -13.31 11.33 -45.22
C GLN A 343 -14.02 10.01 -44.90
N GLN A 344 -14.16 9.13 -45.89
CA GLN A 344 -14.77 7.82 -45.70
C GLN A 344 -13.89 6.92 -44.82
N ALA A 345 -12.58 6.86 -45.08
CA ALA A 345 -11.65 6.07 -44.27
C ALA A 345 -11.61 6.51 -42.80
N TRP A 346 -11.57 7.83 -42.56
CA TRP A 346 -11.63 8.39 -41.20
C TRP A 346 -12.96 8.06 -40.52
N ALA A 347 -14.07 8.14 -41.26
CA ALA A 347 -15.38 7.82 -40.71
C ALA A 347 -15.49 6.34 -40.32
N ASP A 348 -15.00 5.44 -41.16
CA ASP A 348 -14.99 4.01 -40.88
C ASP A 348 -14.10 3.67 -39.68
N GLU A 349 -12.92 4.30 -39.56
CA GLU A 349 -12.00 4.14 -38.42
C GLU A 349 -12.60 4.64 -37.10
N MET A 350 -13.16 5.85 -37.09
CA MET A 350 -13.76 6.42 -35.88
C MET A 350 -15.02 5.67 -35.44
N LYS A 351 -15.81 5.18 -36.39
CA LYS A 351 -16.94 4.30 -36.11
C LYS A 351 -16.45 3.01 -35.47
N GLN A 352 -15.41 2.39 -36.02
CA GLN A 352 -14.83 1.17 -35.48
C GLN A 352 -14.31 1.38 -34.05
N HIS A 353 -13.60 2.49 -33.78
CA HIS A 353 -13.13 2.82 -32.43
C HIS A 353 -14.29 3.01 -31.43
N LEU A 354 -15.37 3.67 -31.84
CA LEU A 354 -16.56 3.83 -31.00
C LEU A 354 -17.24 2.47 -30.75
N ASP A 355 -17.42 1.65 -31.79
CA ASP A 355 -17.98 0.30 -31.67
C ASP A 355 -17.12 -0.60 -30.75
N ASP A 356 -15.79 -0.50 -30.83
CA ASP A 356 -14.86 -1.27 -30.00
C ASP A 356 -14.85 -0.82 -28.55
N LEU A 357 -14.85 0.50 -28.32
CA LEU A 357 -15.02 1.07 -26.98
C LEU A 357 -16.34 0.62 -26.36
N ASP A 358 -17.40 0.57 -27.16
CA ASP A 358 -18.72 0.20 -26.69
C ASP A 358 -18.81 -1.28 -26.27
N ARG A 359 -18.20 -2.18 -27.06
CA ARG A 359 -18.04 -3.59 -26.71
C ARG A 359 -17.18 -3.79 -25.45
N TRP A 360 -16.25 -2.88 -25.18
CA TRP A 360 -15.40 -2.97 -23.99
C TRP A 360 -16.19 -2.78 -22.68
N PHE A 361 -17.32 -2.06 -22.74
CA PHE A 361 -18.16 -1.68 -21.60
C PHE A 361 -19.53 -2.41 -21.56
N GLU A 362 -19.78 -3.36 -22.45
CA GLU A 362 -20.92 -4.27 -22.32
C GLU A 362 -20.88 -5.07 -21.00
N PRO A 363 -22.03 -5.52 -20.46
CA PRO A 363 -22.06 -6.38 -19.28
C PRO A 363 -21.20 -7.65 -19.50
N ARG A 364 -20.30 -7.96 -18.57
CA ARG A 364 -19.22 -8.97 -18.66
C ARG A 364 -18.14 -8.70 -19.70
N GLY A 365 -18.01 -7.45 -20.16
CA GLY A 365 -16.98 -6.98 -21.08
C GLY A 365 -15.56 -7.09 -20.51
N SER A 366 -14.55 -6.78 -21.33
CA SER A 366 -13.15 -6.95 -20.95
C SER A 366 -12.71 -6.07 -19.77
N ILE A 367 -13.46 -5.00 -19.44
CA ILE A 367 -13.12 -4.15 -18.28
C ILE A 367 -13.58 -4.75 -16.95
N GLU A 368 -14.77 -5.36 -16.88
CA GLU A 368 -15.23 -6.07 -15.69
C GLU A 368 -14.32 -7.28 -15.42
N ARG A 369 -14.00 -8.07 -16.45
CA ARG A 369 -13.04 -9.17 -16.34
C ARG A 369 -11.64 -8.72 -15.89
N LEU A 370 -11.20 -7.54 -16.29
CA LEU A 370 -9.90 -6.99 -15.91
C LEU A 370 -9.93 -6.48 -14.46
N ILE A 371 -11.03 -5.90 -14.00
CA ILE A 371 -11.23 -5.52 -12.60
C ILE A 371 -11.31 -6.75 -11.71
N ASP A 372 -12.12 -7.75 -12.09
CA ASP A 372 -12.25 -9.00 -11.36
C ASP A 372 -10.91 -9.75 -11.31
N SER A 373 -10.17 -9.75 -12.42
CA SER A 373 -8.82 -10.32 -12.48
C SER A 373 -7.82 -9.54 -11.63
N ALA A 374 -7.87 -8.20 -11.61
CA ALA A 374 -7.01 -7.38 -10.78
C ALA A 374 -7.34 -7.54 -9.29
N ALA A 375 -8.62 -7.56 -8.92
CA ALA A 375 -9.11 -7.83 -7.57
C ALA A 375 -8.70 -9.25 -7.12
N GLY A 376 -8.84 -10.26 -7.97
CA GLY A 376 -8.39 -11.63 -7.72
C GLY A 376 -6.87 -11.76 -7.62
N ALA A 377 -6.11 -11.00 -8.42
CA ALA A 377 -4.65 -10.95 -8.35
C ALA A 377 -4.17 -10.29 -7.04
N ILE A 378 -4.86 -9.24 -6.58
CA ILE A 378 -4.63 -8.59 -5.28
C ILE A 378 -4.83 -9.60 -4.14
N HIS A 379 -5.95 -10.32 -4.12
CA HIS A 379 -6.22 -11.35 -3.11
C HIS A 379 -5.20 -12.49 -3.19
N THR A 380 -4.79 -12.87 -4.40
CA THR A 380 -3.77 -13.89 -4.64
C THR A 380 -2.40 -13.48 -4.09
N LEU A 381 -2.04 -12.21 -4.23
CA LEU A 381 -0.78 -11.62 -3.78
C LEU A 381 -0.77 -11.42 -2.26
N LEU A 382 -1.88 -10.98 -1.67
CA LEU A 382 -2.11 -10.92 -0.22
C LEU A 382 -1.97 -12.32 0.41
N GLY A 383 -2.66 -13.32 -0.14
CA GLY A 383 -2.55 -14.70 0.34
C GLY A 383 -1.17 -15.33 0.08
N ALA A 384 -0.34 -14.78 -0.80
CA ALA A 384 1.05 -15.21 -0.98
C ALA A 384 1.99 -14.52 0.04
N ILE A 385 1.72 -13.27 0.39
CA ILE A 385 2.40 -12.53 1.46
C ILE A 385 2.09 -13.17 2.81
N ASP A 386 0.82 -13.47 3.11
CA ASP A 386 0.41 -14.14 4.34
C ASP A 386 1.02 -15.54 4.42
N ARG A 387 0.96 -16.34 3.36
CA ARG A 387 1.60 -17.66 3.34
C ARG A 387 3.11 -17.59 3.52
N ARG A 388 3.80 -16.58 2.97
CA ARG A 388 5.25 -16.43 3.13
C ARG A 388 5.62 -15.91 4.52
N TYR A 389 4.78 -15.07 5.13
CA TYR A 389 4.89 -14.65 6.52
C TYR A 389 4.70 -15.86 7.44
N TYR A 390 3.53 -16.51 7.43
CA TYR A 390 3.23 -17.69 8.26
C TYR A 390 4.13 -18.91 7.99
N ALA A 391 4.64 -19.10 6.77
CA ALA A 391 5.63 -20.15 6.48
C ALA A 391 6.99 -19.87 7.12
N ASN A 392 7.36 -18.58 7.32
CA ASN A 392 8.54 -18.16 8.07
C ASN A 392 8.28 -18.11 9.59
N THR A 393 7.05 -17.86 10.03
CA THR A 393 6.61 -17.86 11.45
C THR A 393 6.09 -19.22 11.95
N ARG A 394 6.58 -20.34 11.39
CA ARG A 394 6.35 -21.65 12.02
C ARG A 394 7.10 -21.73 13.34
N GLY A 395 6.45 -21.25 14.38
CA GLY A 395 6.91 -21.19 15.77
C GLY A 395 6.19 -20.07 16.51
N SER A 396 4.90 -20.30 16.79
CA SER A 396 4.03 -19.59 17.75
C SER A 396 3.84 -18.06 17.62
N ASP A 397 2.63 -17.58 17.94
CA ASP A 397 2.33 -16.14 18.02
C ASP A 397 3.07 -15.56 19.24
N LEU A 398 4.20 -14.90 18.98
CA LEU A 398 5.09 -14.31 19.98
C LEU A 398 4.33 -13.38 20.95
N GLY A 399 3.32 -12.66 20.47
CA GLY A 399 2.50 -11.76 21.29
C GLY A 399 1.50 -12.48 22.18
N SER A 400 0.97 -13.62 21.72
CA SER A 400 0.17 -14.53 22.56
C SER A 400 1.03 -15.22 23.61
N ASP A 401 2.23 -15.68 23.22
CA ASP A 401 3.16 -16.37 24.10
C ASP A 401 3.66 -15.45 25.22
N PHE A 402 4.02 -14.20 24.93
CA PHE A 402 4.43 -13.26 25.98
C PHE A 402 3.30 -12.92 26.94
N ARG A 403 2.05 -12.81 26.45
CA ARG A 403 0.88 -12.65 27.34
C ARG A 403 0.65 -13.88 28.19
N GLN A 404 0.87 -15.07 27.64
CA GLN A 404 0.75 -16.32 28.39
C GLN A 404 1.85 -16.45 29.44
N ILE A 405 3.10 -16.14 29.11
CA ILE A 405 4.24 -16.12 30.04
C ILE A 405 3.98 -15.09 31.16
N ALA A 406 3.51 -13.88 30.83
CA ALA A 406 3.18 -12.86 31.83
C ALA A 406 2.09 -13.34 32.80
N ARG A 407 1.04 -14.01 32.30
CA ARG A 407 0.01 -14.64 33.16
C ARG A 407 0.59 -15.74 34.04
N MET A 408 1.46 -16.59 33.48
CA MET A 408 2.10 -17.67 34.23
C MET A 408 3.01 -17.13 35.34
N ILE A 409 3.75 -16.04 35.10
CA ILE A 409 4.57 -15.37 36.12
C ILE A 409 3.68 -14.74 37.20
N HIS A 410 2.59 -14.07 36.81
CA HIS A 410 1.69 -13.39 37.74
C HIS A 410 0.99 -14.33 38.73
N VAL A 411 0.67 -15.56 38.31
CA VAL A 411 -0.05 -16.55 39.13
C VAL A 411 0.86 -17.25 40.16
N GLN A 412 2.18 -17.01 40.15
CA GLN A 412 3.10 -17.71 41.05
C GLN A 412 2.96 -17.24 42.52
N PRO A 413 3.05 -18.17 43.49
CA PRO A 413 2.81 -17.87 44.91
C PRO A 413 3.98 -17.14 45.60
N SER A 414 5.12 -16.95 44.92
CA SER A 414 6.28 -16.24 45.45
C SER A 414 7.19 -15.75 44.33
N ASP A 415 8.00 -14.72 44.61
CA ASP A 415 8.97 -14.17 43.67
C ASP A 415 9.99 -15.22 43.21
N ALA A 416 10.41 -16.13 44.09
CA ALA A 416 11.32 -17.21 43.74
C ALA A 416 10.73 -18.16 42.67
N ALA A 417 9.43 -18.48 42.78
CA ALA A 417 8.73 -19.29 41.79
C ALA A 417 8.45 -18.51 40.48
N ALA A 418 8.16 -17.22 40.58
CA ALA A 418 8.04 -16.31 39.43
C ALA A 418 9.36 -16.24 38.63
N TYR A 419 10.49 -16.13 39.33
CA TYR A 419 11.83 -16.14 38.73
C TYR A 419 12.14 -17.49 38.07
N GLN A 420 11.72 -18.63 38.62
CA GLN A 420 11.92 -19.93 37.98
C GLN A 420 11.15 -20.05 36.66
N VAL A 421 9.89 -19.59 36.62
CA VAL A 421 9.07 -19.58 35.39
C VAL A 421 9.65 -18.63 34.36
N PHE A 422 10.12 -17.45 34.78
CA PHE A 422 10.83 -16.50 33.93
C PHE A 422 12.12 -17.14 33.36
N SER A 423 12.99 -17.69 34.21
CA SER A 423 14.23 -18.31 33.76
C SER A 423 14.00 -19.49 32.82
N ALA A 424 12.95 -20.30 33.04
CA ALA A 424 12.56 -21.38 32.13
C ALA A 424 12.04 -20.85 30.79
N ALA A 425 11.21 -19.81 30.78
CA ALA A 425 10.66 -19.21 29.56
C ALA A 425 11.72 -18.53 28.69
N PHE A 426 12.76 -17.95 29.30
CA PHE A 426 13.81 -17.19 28.61
C PHE A 426 15.14 -17.95 28.48
N GLY A 427 15.16 -19.24 28.81
CA GLY A 427 16.37 -20.07 28.69
C GLY A 427 17.55 -19.57 29.52
N MET A 428 17.29 -18.87 30.62
CA MET A 428 18.34 -18.37 31.54
C MET A 428 18.88 -19.46 32.48
N TRP A 429 18.95 -20.68 31.97
CA TRP A 429 19.60 -21.82 32.59
C TRP A 429 21.01 -21.96 31.98
N PRO A 430 21.98 -22.57 32.69
CA PRO A 430 23.25 -22.92 32.07
C PRO A 430 23.01 -23.79 30.83
N ALA A 431 23.43 -23.31 29.66
CA ALA A 431 23.12 -23.93 28.37
C ALA A 431 23.61 -25.40 28.33
N SER A 432 22.66 -26.33 28.27
CA SER A 432 22.91 -27.78 28.19
C SER A 432 22.23 -28.28 26.91
N HIS A 433 23.00 -28.69 25.91
CA HIS A 433 22.46 -29.17 24.63
C HIS A 433 22.27 -30.70 24.64
N PRO A 434 21.04 -31.22 24.54
CA PRO A 434 20.82 -32.65 24.38
C PRO A 434 21.16 -33.11 22.95
N ARG A 435 21.81 -34.27 22.81
CA ARG A 435 21.99 -34.92 21.50
C ARG A 435 20.76 -35.78 21.17
N ARG A 436 20.34 -35.73 19.90
CA ARG A 436 19.26 -36.58 19.36
C ARG A 436 19.70 -38.07 19.38
N PRO A 437 18.92 -39.00 19.95
CA PRO A 437 19.20 -40.43 19.83
C PRO A 437 18.98 -40.92 18.39
N ALA A 438 19.66 -42.01 18.03
CA ALA A 438 19.79 -42.47 16.64
C ALA A 438 18.55 -43.17 16.06
N VAL A 439 17.59 -43.58 16.90
CA VAL A 439 16.34 -44.21 16.47
C VAL A 439 15.21 -43.64 17.33
N GLU A 440 14.18 -43.12 16.66
CA GLU A 440 13.01 -42.51 17.29
C GLU A 440 11.91 -43.57 17.30
N ASP A 441 11.84 -44.36 18.38
CA ASP A 441 10.82 -45.41 18.54
C ASP A 441 9.80 -44.94 19.58
N ILE A 442 8.94 -44.02 19.15
CA ILE A 442 7.80 -43.55 19.95
C ILE A 442 6.53 -44.00 19.24
N ALA A 443 5.83 -44.98 19.82
CA ALA A 443 4.50 -45.34 19.36
C ALA A 443 3.52 -44.17 19.59
N THR A 444 2.72 -43.84 18.58
CA THR A 444 1.77 -42.72 18.61
C THR A 444 0.74 -42.89 19.74
N ALA A 445 0.47 -41.81 20.50
CA ALA A 445 -0.55 -41.69 21.56
C ALA A 445 -0.18 -42.11 23.00
N VAL A 446 1.08 -42.01 23.43
CA VAL A 446 1.44 -42.12 24.86
C VAL A 446 1.44 -40.75 25.54
N LEU A 447 0.70 -40.60 26.64
CA LEU A 447 0.75 -39.43 27.52
C LEU A 447 2.11 -39.37 28.22
N ALA A 448 2.76 -38.19 28.23
CA ALA A 448 4.12 -38.01 28.73
C ALA A 448 4.36 -38.52 30.17
N ALA A 449 3.31 -38.53 31.01
CA ALA A 449 3.36 -39.04 32.38
C ALA A 449 3.58 -40.56 32.47
N ASP A 450 3.21 -41.32 31.43
CA ASP A 450 3.30 -42.78 31.40
C ASP A 450 4.58 -43.30 30.72
N SER A 451 5.45 -42.39 30.27
CA SER A 451 6.72 -42.75 29.62
C SER A 451 7.89 -42.82 30.61
N THR A 452 8.77 -43.81 30.46
CA THR A 452 10.03 -43.87 31.21
C THR A 452 10.99 -42.82 30.64
N PRO A 453 11.46 -41.83 31.43
CA PRO A 453 12.32 -40.77 30.92
C PRO A 453 13.67 -41.33 30.44
N ASP A 454 13.96 -41.11 29.17
CA ASP A 454 15.20 -41.57 28.55
C ASP A 454 16.36 -40.62 28.89
N ARG A 455 17.54 -41.18 29.21
CA ARG A 455 18.68 -40.39 29.68
C ARG A 455 19.53 -39.91 28.51
N ALA A 456 19.41 -38.63 28.18
CA ALA A 456 20.31 -37.99 27.22
C ALA A 456 21.71 -37.77 27.84
N ASP A 457 22.74 -38.35 27.22
CA ASP A 457 24.14 -38.13 27.61
C ASP A 457 24.65 -36.79 27.05
N VAL A 458 25.26 -35.97 27.91
CA VAL A 458 25.69 -34.60 27.61
C VAL A 458 27.21 -34.50 27.55
N THR A 459 27.75 -33.93 26.46
CA THR A 459 29.18 -33.56 26.37
C THR A 459 29.31 -32.12 25.92
N LEU A 460 30.03 -31.30 26.70
CA LEU A 460 30.41 -29.93 26.33
C LEU A 460 31.52 -29.93 25.28
N ARG A 461 31.48 -28.99 24.33
CA ARG A 461 32.58 -28.71 23.40
C ARG A 461 33.19 -27.36 23.75
N GLU A 462 34.51 -27.32 23.84
CA GLU A 462 35.26 -26.15 24.35
C GLU A 462 35.84 -25.23 23.26
N HIS A 463 35.74 -25.53 21.95
CA HIS A 463 36.25 -24.64 20.91
C HIS A 463 35.39 -24.57 19.64
N ASP A 464 35.28 -23.35 19.10
CA ASP A 464 34.58 -22.99 17.87
C ASP A 464 35.51 -23.23 16.66
N ALA A 465 35.12 -24.15 15.79
CA ALA A 465 35.82 -24.41 14.53
C ALA A 465 34.98 -23.83 13.40
N GLY A 466 35.46 -22.71 12.83
CA GLY A 466 34.86 -22.02 11.70
C GLY A 466 34.47 -22.99 10.58
N ALA A 467 33.28 -22.76 10.03
CA ALA A 467 32.64 -23.61 9.04
C ALA A 467 33.55 -23.86 7.81
N GLN A 468 34.19 -25.03 7.76
CA GLN A 468 34.79 -25.53 6.54
C GLN A 468 33.68 -25.96 5.58
N SER A 469 33.45 -25.13 4.56
CA SER A 469 32.61 -25.43 3.40
C SER A 469 33.24 -26.56 2.58
N SER A 470 32.66 -27.77 2.64
CA SER A 470 32.95 -28.83 1.67
C SER A 470 31.70 -29.55 1.15
N ARG A 471 30.58 -28.85 0.98
CA ARG A 471 29.43 -29.39 0.24
C ARG A 471 29.28 -28.69 -1.10
N ARG A 472 29.25 -29.51 -2.17
CA ARG A 472 28.89 -29.08 -3.52
C ARG A 472 27.62 -28.23 -3.49
N PRO A 473 27.54 -27.14 -4.28
CA PRO A 473 26.35 -26.30 -4.35
C PRO A 473 25.13 -27.15 -4.72
N ARG A 474 24.04 -26.99 -3.97
CA ARG A 474 22.77 -27.66 -4.22
C ARG A 474 22.23 -27.15 -5.56
N LYS A 475 21.84 -28.07 -6.45
CA LYS A 475 21.28 -27.73 -7.76
C LYS A 475 20.01 -26.89 -7.55
N ILE A 476 20.01 -25.66 -8.05
CA ILE A 476 18.87 -24.74 -7.95
C ILE A 476 17.72 -25.36 -8.76
N PRO A 477 16.58 -25.69 -8.14
CA PRO A 477 15.41 -26.20 -8.85
C PRO A 477 14.92 -25.16 -9.86
N ASP A 478 14.44 -25.65 -11.00
CA ASP A 478 13.85 -24.83 -12.04
C ASP A 478 12.62 -24.09 -11.49
N VAL A 479 12.81 -22.79 -11.24
CA VAL A 479 11.82 -21.92 -10.59
C VAL A 479 10.53 -21.84 -11.40
N ALA A 480 10.60 -21.99 -12.73
CA ALA A 480 9.43 -21.98 -13.59
C ALA A 480 8.52 -23.19 -13.33
N LYS A 481 9.11 -24.40 -13.22
CA LYS A 481 8.35 -25.64 -12.93
C LYS A 481 7.78 -25.68 -11.52
N VAL A 482 8.51 -25.12 -10.56
CA VAL A 482 8.02 -25.00 -9.17
C VAL A 482 6.86 -24.01 -9.10
N ARG A 483 6.92 -22.91 -9.86
CA ARG A 483 5.84 -21.91 -9.94
C ARG A 483 4.59 -22.48 -10.61
N GLU A 484 4.73 -23.15 -11.74
CA GLU A 484 3.61 -23.78 -12.47
C GLU A 484 2.88 -24.83 -11.62
N ALA A 485 3.63 -25.68 -10.89
CA ALA A 485 3.04 -26.64 -9.97
C ALA A 485 2.32 -25.97 -8.78
N ALA A 486 2.85 -24.87 -8.26
CA ALA A 486 2.22 -24.11 -7.17
C ALA A 486 0.94 -23.38 -7.63
N GLU A 487 0.94 -22.83 -8.86
CA GLU A 487 -0.23 -22.20 -9.47
C GLU A 487 -1.34 -23.21 -9.73
N ALA A 488 -1.00 -24.39 -10.27
CA ALA A 488 -1.97 -25.48 -10.47
C ALA A 488 -2.57 -25.98 -9.15
N GLN A 489 -1.74 -26.14 -8.10
CA GLN A 489 -2.21 -26.56 -6.77
C GLN A 489 -3.13 -25.51 -6.14
N LYS A 490 -2.78 -24.22 -6.26
CA LYS A 490 -3.60 -23.12 -5.74
C LYS A 490 -4.93 -23.00 -6.48
N MET A 491 -4.92 -23.19 -7.81
CA MET A 491 -6.16 -23.19 -8.60
C MET A 491 -7.07 -24.36 -8.21
N PHE A 492 -6.51 -25.55 -8.01
CA PHE A 492 -7.25 -26.71 -7.52
C PHE A 492 -7.88 -26.47 -6.14
N GLU A 493 -7.13 -25.87 -5.23
CA GLU A 493 -7.59 -25.51 -3.88
C GLU A 493 -8.72 -24.46 -3.91
N LEU A 494 -8.59 -23.43 -4.76
CA LEU A 494 -9.64 -22.41 -4.94
C LEU A 494 -10.93 -22.99 -5.53
N LEU A 495 -10.82 -23.88 -6.52
CA LEU A 495 -11.99 -24.57 -7.09
C LEU A 495 -12.65 -25.48 -6.05
N ARG A 496 -11.87 -26.20 -5.26
CA ARG A 496 -12.36 -27.04 -4.17
C ARG A 496 -13.10 -26.24 -3.10
N LEU A 497 -12.54 -25.11 -2.64
CA LEU A 497 -13.20 -24.22 -1.68
C LEU A 497 -14.49 -23.61 -2.27
N SER A 498 -14.47 -23.27 -3.55
CA SER A 498 -15.65 -22.79 -4.26
C SER A 498 -16.77 -23.82 -4.31
N ASP A 499 -16.45 -25.10 -4.55
CA ASP A 499 -17.44 -26.19 -4.57
C ASP A 499 -18.01 -26.45 -3.17
N LEU A 500 -17.15 -26.57 -2.13
CA LEU A 500 -17.58 -26.71 -0.73
C LEU A 500 -18.48 -25.55 -0.27
N SER A 501 -18.19 -24.32 -0.71
CA SER A 501 -19.02 -23.15 -0.36
C SER A 501 -20.41 -23.18 -1.00
N ALA A 502 -20.57 -23.81 -2.17
CA ALA A 502 -21.86 -23.96 -2.84
C ALA A 502 -22.79 -24.94 -2.10
N ASP A 503 -22.22 -25.94 -1.43
CA ASP A 503 -22.98 -26.91 -0.64
C ASP A 503 -23.50 -26.33 0.69
N LEU A 504 -23.06 -25.12 1.06
CA LEU A 504 -23.51 -24.39 2.26
C LEU A 504 -24.71 -23.47 2.01
N ILE A 505 -25.29 -23.43 0.80
CA ILE A 505 -26.41 -22.56 0.46
C ILE A 505 -27.61 -22.84 1.37
N THR A 506 -28.19 -21.77 1.92
CA THR A 506 -29.34 -21.83 2.83
C THR A 506 -30.62 -21.38 2.11
N PRO A 507 -31.80 -21.89 2.50
CA PRO A 507 -33.09 -21.49 1.92
C PRO A 507 -33.54 -20.07 2.30
N GLY A 508 -32.76 -19.34 3.10
CA GLY A 508 -33.02 -18.01 3.62
C GLY A 508 -32.22 -17.77 4.89
N VAL A 509 -32.67 -16.84 5.73
CA VAL A 509 -32.02 -16.57 7.02
C VAL A 509 -32.28 -17.73 8.00
N VAL A 510 -31.23 -18.43 8.40
CA VAL A 510 -31.25 -19.58 9.33
C VAL A 510 -30.37 -19.32 10.56
N THR A 511 -30.59 -20.07 11.64
CA THR A 511 -29.69 -20.09 12.80
C THR A 511 -28.50 -21.02 12.54
N LEU A 512 -27.42 -20.89 13.32
CA LEU A 512 -26.26 -21.79 13.20
C LEU A 512 -26.62 -23.28 13.46
N GLU A 513 -27.72 -23.56 14.18
CA GLU A 513 -28.23 -24.92 14.39
C GLU A 513 -28.65 -25.63 13.09
N HIS A 514 -28.80 -24.88 11.99
CA HIS A 514 -29.05 -25.46 10.67
C HIS A 514 -27.89 -26.36 10.20
N PHE A 515 -26.66 -26.07 10.62
CA PHE A 515 -25.45 -26.76 10.17
C PHE A 515 -25.04 -27.93 11.07
N THR A 516 -26.01 -28.63 11.68
CA THR A 516 -25.71 -29.83 12.47
C THR A 516 -25.14 -30.96 11.60
N ASN A 517 -24.18 -31.70 12.13
CA ASN A 517 -23.47 -32.81 11.47
C ASN A 517 -22.70 -32.41 10.19
N LEU A 518 -22.33 -31.15 10.07
CA LEU A 518 -21.45 -30.69 8.99
C LEU A 518 -20.06 -31.34 9.13
N ASP A 519 -19.48 -31.79 8.02
CA ASP A 519 -18.14 -32.38 8.02
C ASP A 519 -17.04 -31.33 8.25
N ALA A 520 -15.81 -31.80 8.46
CA ALA A 520 -14.65 -30.97 8.78
C ALA A 520 -14.35 -29.88 7.73
N GLU A 521 -14.50 -30.23 6.44
CA GLU A 521 -14.12 -29.36 5.34
C GLU A 521 -15.14 -28.24 5.17
N HIS A 522 -16.43 -28.59 5.19
CA HIS A 522 -17.52 -27.62 5.14
C HIS A 522 -17.57 -26.76 6.41
N THR A 523 -17.24 -27.32 7.58
CA THR A 523 -17.15 -26.57 8.84
C THR A 523 -16.07 -25.50 8.75
N THR A 524 -14.90 -25.83 8.22
CA THR A 524 -13.80 -24.87 8.06
C THR A 524 -14.23 -23.70 7.18
N VAL A 525 -14.83 -23.99 6.03
CA VAL A 525 -15.34 -22.97 5.09
C VAL A 525 -16.42 -22.09 5.74
N LEU A 526 -17.37 -22.69 6.48
CA LEU A 526 -18.41 -21.96 7.17
C LEU A 526 -17.85 -21.00 8.23
N ILE A 527 -16.87 -21.46 9.03
CA ILE A 527 -16.24 -20.65 10.07
C ILE A 527 -15.45 -19.49 9.47
N GLU A 528 -14.68 -19.73 8.40
CA GLU A 528 -13.95 -18.68 7.68
C GLU A 528 -14.91 -17.60 7.15
N LEU A 529 -16.04 -17.99 6.56
CA LEU A 529 -17.06 -17.04 6.07
C LEU A 529 -17.73 -16.25 7.20
N ILE A 530 -17.97 -16.89 8.35
CA ILE A 530 -18.53 -16.20 9.53
C ILE A 530 -17.52 -15.22 10.10
N GLU A 531 -16.24 -15.60 10.22
CA GLU A 531 -15.17 -14.74 10.70
C GLU A 531 -15.03 -13.49 9.82
N GLU A 532 -14.99 -13.68 8.49
CA GLU A 532 -14.91 -12.58 7.53
C GLU A 532 -16.15 -11.67 7.62
N ALA A 533 -17.36 -12.24 7.72
CA ALA A 533 -18.58 -11.45 7.86
C ALA A 533 -18.66 -10.70 9.19
N MET A 534 -18.08 -11.25 10.27
CA MET A 534 -17.97 -10.56 11.56
C MET A 534 -16.98 -9.41 11.51
N VAL A 535 -15.88 -9.54 10.76
CA VAL A 535 -14.91 -8.45 10.54
C VAL A 535 -15.55 -7.34 9.70
N ALA A 536 -16.35 -7.70 8.69
CA ALA A 536 -17.09 -6.77 7.83
C ALA A 536 -18.44 -6.31 8.43
N PHE A 537 -18.70 -6.54 9.72
CA PHE A 537 -19.97 -6.22 10.35
C PHE A 537 -20.18 -4.71 10.53
N ASP A 538 -21.28 -4.18 9.98
CA ASP A 538 -21.67 -2.78 10.12
C ASP A 538 -22.75 -2.62 11.22
N ALA A 539 -22.37 -1.97 12.31
CA ALA A 539 -23.24 -1.72 13.45
C ALA A 539 -24.44 -0.81 13.14
N SER A 540 -24.38 0.00 12.08
CA SER A 540 -25.47 0.90 11.68
C SER A 540 -26.59 0.17 10.92
N THR A 541 -26.23 -0.85 10.15
CA THR A 541 -27.16 -1.68 9.36
C THR A 541 -27.48 -3.02 10.04
N GLY A 542 -26.68 -3.43 11.01
CA GLY A 542 -26.83 -4.69 11.75
C GLY A 542 -26.47 -5.92 10.91
N LEU A 543 -25.66 -5.75 9.88
CA LEU A 543 -25.36 -6.75 8.84
C LEU A 543 -23.85 -6.90 8.63
N GLY A 544 -23.37 -8.14 8.61
CA GLY A 544 -22.06 -8.52 8.10
C GLY A 544 -22.17 -9.25 6.78
N VAL A 545 -21.20 -9.10 5.87
CA VAL A 545 -21.21 -9.76 4.56
C VAL A 545 -19.84 -10.34 4.26
N ALA A 546 -19.81 -11.58 3.76
CA ALA A 546 -18.62 -12.25 3.22
C ALA A 546 -18.98 -12.96 1.91
N ALA A 547 -18.00 -13.22 1.04
CA ALA A 547 -18.25 -13.85 -0.26
C ALA A 547 -17.11 -14.75 -0.74
N THR A 548 -17.46 -15.85 -1.40
CA THR A 548 -16.57 -16.69 -2.21
C THR A 548 -16.84 -16.46 -3.70
N LEU A 549 -16.17 -17.22 -4.57
CA LEU A 549 -16.44 -17.22 -6.01
C LEU A 549 -17.89 -17.61 -6.38
N ARG A 550 -18.60 -18.37 -5.53
CA ARG A 550 -19.92 -18.92 -5.83
C ARG A 550 -21.02 -18.54 -4.85
N CYS A 551 -20.69 -18.09 -3.65
CA CYS A 551 -21.68 -17.80 -2.62
C CYS A 551 -21.40 -16.51 -1.86
N GLN A 552 -22.45 -15.88 -1.37
CA GLN A 552 -22.39 -14.75 -0.44
C GLN A 552 -23.06 -15.15 0.87
N LEU A 553 -22.35 -14.96 1.99
CA LEU A 553 -22.87 -15.08 3.34
C LEU A 553 -23.27 -13.70 3.85
N ARG A 554 -24.48 -13.61 4.41
CA ARG A 554 -25.01 -12.46 5.14
C ARG A 554 -25.22 -12.86 6.59
N LEU A 555 -24.62 -12.12 7.51
CA LEU A 555 -24.65 -12.38 8.94
C LEU A 555 -25.47 -11.31 9.66
N PHE A 556 -26.38 -11.75 10.52
CA PHE A 556 -27.24 -10.91 11.34
C PHE A 556 -27.11 -11.29 12.81
N VAL A 557 -27.34 -10.32 13.69
CA VAL A 557 -27.36 -10.54 15.14
C VAL A 557 -28.68 -11.21 15.53
N GLY A 558 -28.61 -12.30 16.29
CA GLY A 558 -29.76 -12.96 16.92
C GLY A 558 -30.10 -12.34 18.28
N GLU A 559 -30.63 -13.15 19.19
CA GLU A 559 -31.03 -12.70 20.53
C GLU A 559 -29.81 -12.38 21.42
N PRO A 560 -29.68 -11.14 21.93
CA PRO A 560 -28.56 -10.77 22.79
C PRO A 560 -28.47 -11.65 24.05
N GLY A 561 -27.28 -12.19 24.32
CA GLY A 561 -27.01 -13.03 25.49
C GLY A 561 -27.45 -14.49 25.35
N ARG A 562 -28.18 -14.86 24.29
CA ARG A 562 -28.45 -16.26 23.96
C ARG A 562 -27.20 -16.89 23.35
N LYS A 563 -26.89 -18.11 23.79
CA LYS A 563 -25.86 -18.96 23.19
C LYS A 563 -26.53 -20.12 22.47
N VAL A 564 -25.97 -20.47 21.33
CA VAL A 564 -26.38 -21.58 20.47
C VAL A 564 -25.28 -22.63 20.48
N THR A 565 -25.68 -23.90 20.53
CA THR A 565 -24.76 -25.04 20.55
C THR A 565 -25.06 -25.93 19.35
N VAL A 566 -24.10 -26.05 18.44
CA VAL A 566 -24.21 -26.85 17.21
C VAL A 566 -23.33 -28.08 17.33
N GLN A 567 -23.89 -29.25 17.03
CA GLN A 567 -23.11 -30.49 16.94
C GLN A 567 -22.57 -30.62 15.53
N LEU A 568 -21.24 -30.61 15.39
CA LEU A 568 -20.50 -30.79 14.15
C LEU A 568 -19.89 -32.19 14.14
N ALA A 569 -19.44 -32.68 12.97
CA ALA A 569 -18.82 -34.01 12.88
C ALA A 569 -17.55 -34.15 13.74
N GLU A 570 -16.80 -33.06 13.95
CA GLU A 570 -15.55 -33.05 14.71
C GLU A 570 -15.69 -32.64 16.19
N GLY A 571 -16.88 -32.20 16.60
CA GLY A 571 -17.11 -31.74 17.97
C GLY A 571 -18.27 -30.77 18.10
N THR A 572 -18.32 -30.06 19.23
CA THR A 572 -19.42 -29.15 19.56
C THR A 572 -18.97 -27.70 19.44
N LEU A 573 -19.67 -26.89 18.63
CA LEU A 573 -19.47 -25.45 18.53
C LEU A 573 -20.46 -24.72 19.44
N THR A 574 -19.98 -23.88 20.34
CA THR A 574 -20.82 -22.97 21.13
C THR A 574 -20.54 -21.53 20.74
N ALA A 575 -21.56 -20.84 20.22
CA ALA A 575 -21.47 -19.47 19.71
C ALA A 575 -22.61 -18.59 20.24
N PRO A 576 -22.51 -17.26 20.17
CA PRO A 576 -23.67 -16.37 20.32
C PRO A 576 -24.76 -16.72 19.31
N ASP A 577 -26.01 -16.30 19.57
CA ASP A 577 -27.10 -16.44 18.59
C ASP A 577 -26.81 -15.56 17.37
N LEU A 578 -26.33 -16.19 16.30
CA LEU A 578 -26.05 -15.60 15.00
C LEU A 578 -27.03 -16.19 13.98
N ARG A 579 -27.55 -15.33 13.11
CA ARG A 579 -28.35 -15.74 11.97
C ARG A 579 -27.58 -15.52 10.69
N VAL A 580 -27.58 -16.50 9.80
CA VAL A 580 -26.84 -16.44 8.55
C VAL A 580 -27.77 -16.75 7.37
N GLU A 581 -27.50 -16.12 6.25
CA GLU A 581 -28.10 -16.43 4.97
C GLU A 581 -26.97 -16.58 3.95
N ILE A 582 -26.84 -17.77 3.36
CA ILE A 582 -25.86 -18.08 2.32
C ILE A 582 -26.62 -18.25 1.01
N ARG A 583 -26.30 -17.42 0.02
CA ARG A 583 -26.92 -17.43 -1.32
C ARG A 583 -25.88 -17.70 -2.39
N SER A 584 -26.30 -18.35 -3.48
CA SER A 584 -25.47 -18.44 -4.68
C SER A 584 -25.38 -17.09 -5.40
N LEU A 585 -24.17 -16.73 -5.85
CA LEU A 585 -23.91 -15.53 -6.65
C LEU A 585 -24.26 -15.73 -8.14
N ASP A 586 -24.47 -16.97 -8.60
CA ASP A 586 -24.85 -17.25 -10.00
C ASP A 586 -26.32 -16.87 -10.27
N ALA A 587 -27.18 -16.84 -9.24
CA ALA A 587 -28.63 -16.65 -9.35
C ALA A 587 -29.08 -15.17 -9.47
N ASP A 588 -28.28 -14.20 -9.02
CA ASP A 588 -28.65 -12.77 -9.01
C ASP A 588 -28.54 -12.09 -10.38
N SER A 589 -28.14 -12.82 -11.42
CA SER A 589 -28.03 -12.30 -12.80
C SER A 589 -29.31 -12.45 -13.66
N HIS A 590 -30.40 -13.02 -13.13
CA HIS A 590 -31.63 -13.28 -13.91
C HIS A 590 -32.97 -12.80 -13.30
N GLY A 591 -33.00 -12.00 -12.23
CA GLY A 591 -34.24 -11.66 -11.53
C GLY A 591 -34.51 -10.18 -11.31
N LYS A 592 -34.90 -9.43 -12.35
CA LYS A 592 -35.90 -8.32 -12.31
C LYS A 592 -36.06 -7.63 -13.67
N VAL A 593 -36.85 -8.25 -14.55
CA VAL A 593 -37.74 -7.51 -15.46
C VAL A 593 -39.12 -8.10 -15.22
N GLU A 594 -39.92 -7.44 -14.40
CA GLU A 594 -41.36 -7.54 -14.52
C GLU A 594 -41.92 -6.12 -14.36
N VAL A 595 -42.41 -5.63 -15.50
CA VAL A 595 -43.16 -4.40 -15.67
C VAL A 595 -44.64 -4.79 -15.61
N ALA A 596 -45.40 -4.01 -14.87
CA ALA A 596 -46.86 -4.02 -14.66
C ALA A 596 -47.40 -4.99 -13.59
#